data_AF-A0A940YTR9-F1
#
_entry.id   AF-A0A940YTR9-F1
#
_cell.length_a   1.000
_cell.length_b   1.000
_cell.length_c   1.000
_cell.angle_alpha   90.00
_cell.angle_beta   90.00
_cell.angle_gamma   90.00
#
_symmetry.space_group_name_H-M   'P 1'
#
loop_
_entity.id
_entity.type
_entity.pdbx_description
1 polymer ?
#
loop_
_entity_poly.entity_id
_entity_poly.type
_entity_poly.pdbx_seq_one_letter_code
_entity_poly.pdbx_strand_id
1 'polypeptide(L)'
;MSWIRGLLAVLALCVLPLAGTAGCGTGDANEQASVQSPSPVGKLLEDTDEEGRAFREVDEDDAPEVDIEVQPDDSGDGWDLTLTLDGFRFSPADTPARAVAGRGVARLFLDGRFIAELRTPEYRLAARLVPRGTHQVTARLYADDGTVWAADGEPIECTADITASGTEGAGE
;
A
#
# COMPACT_ATOMS: atom_id res chain seq x y z
N MET A 1 -21.54 -13.16 31.20
CA MET A 1 -22.59 -14.19 31.27
C MET A 1 -21.99 -15.55 30.94
N SER A 2 -22.05 -16.49 31.87
CA SER A 2 -21.58 -17.88 31.72
C SER A 2 -22.72 -18.73 31.16
N TRP A 3 -22.52 -19.44 30.06
CA TRP A 3 -23.51 -20.40 29.54
C TRP A 3 -22.89 -21.80 29.36
N ILE A 4 -23.08 -22.59 30.42
CA ILE A 4 -23.40 -24.02 30.55
C ILE A 4 -23.05 -24.99 29.38
N ARG A 5 -22.34 -26.04 29.81
CA ARG A 5 -21.97 -27.32 29.18
C ARG A 5 -23.17 -28.17 28.74
N GLY A 6 -22.98 -29.01 27.72
CA GLY A 6 -23.83 -30.19 27.46
C GLY A 6 -23.16 -31.22 26.55
N LEU A 7 -22.73 -32.35 27.12
CA LEU A 7 -22.20 -33.54 26.46
C LEU A 7 -23.25 -34.24 25.58
N LEU A 8 -22.82 -34.83 24.45
CA LEU A 8 -23.31 -36.12 23.97
C LEU A 8 -22.17 -36.92 23.30
N ALA A 9 -22.13 -38.21 23.62
CA ALA A 9 -21.11 -39.18 23.23
C ALA A 9 -21.70 -40.21 22.23
N VAL A 10 -20.80 -41.08 21.75
CA VAL A 10 -21.01 -42.45 21.21
C VAL A 10 -20.80 -42.65 19.70
N LEU A 11 -19.56 -43.06 19.37
CA LEU A 11 -19.14 -44.29 18.68
C LEU A 11 -20.02 -44.90 17.56
N ALA A 12 -19.41 -45.11 16.39
CA ALA A 12 -19.63 -46.32 15.60
C ALA A 12 -18.36 -46.69 14.79
N LEU A 13 -17.81 -47.86 15.14
CA LEU A 13 -16.72 -48.57 14.49
C LEU A 13 -17.24 -49.28 13.24
N CYS A 14 -16.54 -49.21 12.11
CA CYS A 14 -16.64 -50.19 11.02
C CYS A 14 -15.26 -50.39 10.39
N VAL A 15 -14.71 -51.58 10.58
CA VAL A 15 -13.50 -52.10 9.93
C VAL A 15 -13.93 -53.31 9.10
N LEU A 16 -13.46 -53.41 7.85
CA LEU A 16 -12.77 -54.57 7.23
C LEU A 16 -12.91 -54.62 5.68
N PRO A 17 -11.99 -55.32 4.98
CA PRO A 17 -11.28 -54.83 3.80
C PRO A 17 -11.56 -55.66 2.54
N LEU A 18 -11.10 -55.22 1.36
CA LEU A 18 -10.86 -56.11 0.22
C LEU A 18 -9.73 -55.59 -0.70
N ALA A 19 -8.92 -56.53 -1.17
CA ALA A 19 -7.66 -56.38 -1.88
C ALA A 19 -7.79 -56.34 -3.41
N GLY A 20 -6.72 -55.91 -4.09
CA GLY A 20 -6.45 -56.06 -5.53
C GLY A 20 -6.03 -54.72 -6.16
N THR A 21 -5.05 -54.59 -7.05
CA THR A 21 -4.08 -55.47 -7.73
C THR A 21 -2.94 -54.55 -8.20
N ALA A 22 -1.74 -55.11 -8.35
CA ALA A 22 -0.58 -54.42 -8.91
C ALA A 22 -0.86 -53.87 -10.32
N GLY A 23 -0.50 -52.61 -10.55
CA GLY A 23 -0.39 -52.00 -11.88
C GLY A 23 0.91 -51.21 -11.94
N CYS A 24 1.93 -51.81 -12.55
CA CYS A 24 3.16 -51.13 -12.92
C CYS A 24 2.87 -50.30 -14.16
N GLY A 25 2.87 -48.98 -14.02
CA GLY A 25 2.78 -48.03 -15.12
C GLY A 25 3.82 -46.94 -14.91
N THR A 26 5.02 -47.18 -15.42
CA THR A 26 6.06 -46.17 -15.61
C THR A 26 5.56 -45.16 -16.65
N GLY A 27 5.55 -43.88 -16.30
CA GLY A 27 5.16 -42.81 -17.20
C GLY A 27 5.36 -41.46 -16.53
N ASP A 28 6.63 -41.07 -16.45
CA ASP A 28 7.11 -39.70 -16.41
C ASP A 28 6.47 -38.78 -15.36
N ALA A 29 7.07 -38.77 -14.17
CA ALA A 29 7.13 -37.59 -13.35
C ALA A 29 7.90 -36.50 -14.13
N ASN A 30 7.22 -35.83 -15.06
CA ASN A 30 7.63 -34.48 -15.42
C ASN A 30 7.16 -33.62 -14.25
N GLU A 31 8.03 -33.54 -13.26
CA GLU A 31 8.11 -32.46 -12.31
C GLU A 31 8.04 -31.18 -13.14
N GLN A 32 6.83 -30.68 -13.36
CA GLN A 32 6.66 -29.28 -13.66
C GLN A 32 7.31 -28.61 -12.47
N ALA A 33 8.56 -28.17 -12.66
CA ALA A 33 9.09 -27.03 -11.97
C ALA A 33 8.05 -25.95 -12.21
N SER A 34 7.05 -25.91 -11.33
CA SER A 34 6.25 -24.76 -11.07
C SER A 34 7.30 -23.71 -10.83
N VAL A 35 7.55 -22.92 -11.87
CA VAL A 35 8.21 -21.63 -11.77
C VAL A 35 7.45 -20.99 -10.64
N GLN A 36 8.02 -21.03 -9.43
CA GLN A 36 7.38 -20.48 -8.25
C GLN A 36 7.29 -19.00 -8.58
N SER A 37 6.13 -18.62 -9.13
CA SER A 37 5.78 -17.23 -9.30
C SER A 37 5.93 -16.68 -7.89
N PRO A 38 6.82 -15.70 -7.67
CA PRO A 38 7.04 -15.20 -6.32
C PRO A 38 5.66 -14.82 -5.80
N SER A 39 5.29 -15.41 -4.67
CA SER A 39 4.00 -15.11 -4.07
C SER A 39 3.95 -13.61 -3.87
N PRO A 40 2.85 -12.94 -4.27
CA PRO A 40 2.74 -11.51 -4.11
C PRO A 40 3.00 -11.16 -2.65
N VAL A 41 3.88 -10.18 -2.43
CA VAL A 41 4.23 -9.69 -1.10
C VAL A 41 2.99 -9.08 -0.44
N GLY A 42 2.76 -9.38 0.83
CA GLY A 42 1.61 -8.87 1.58
C GLY A 42 0.26 -9.45 1.17
N LYS A 43 -0.75 -9.24 2.02
CA LYS A 43 -2.15 -9.67 1.81
C LYS A 43 -2.95 -8.50 1.22
N LEU A 44 -3.78 -8.79 0.22
CA LEU A 44 -4.78 -7.81 -0.22
C LEU A 44 -5.96 -7.79 0.76
N LEU A 45 -6.35 -6.59 1.18
CA LEU A 45 -7.54 -6.35 1.97
C LEU A 45 -8.72 -5.99 1.06
N GLU A 46 -9.92 -6.10 1.62
CA GLU A 46 -11.15 -5.66 0.96
C GLU A 46 -11.32 -4.14 1.03
N ASP A 47 -10.65 -3.49 1.99
CA ASP A 47 -10.65 -2.04 2.15
C ASP A 47 -9.87 -1.35 1.03
N THR A 48 -10.29 -0.12 0.72
CA THR A 48 -9.77 0.66 -0.39
C THR A 48 -9.69 2.12 0.00
N ASP A 49 -8.72 2.83 -0.56
CA ASP A 49 -8.68 4.28 -0.38
C ASP A 49 -9.78 5.01 -1.15
N GLU A 50 -9.77 6.33 -1.05
CA GLU A 50 -10.71 7.23 -1.73
C GLU A 50 -10.67 7.12 -3.27
N GLU A 51 -9.55 6.65 -3.84
CA GLU A 51 -9.40 6.36 -5.28
C GLU A 51 -9.88 4.94 -5.66
N GLY A 52 -10.33 4.13 -4.69
CA GLY A 52 -10.77 2.75 -4.89
C GLY A 52 -9.60 1.75 -5.05
N ARG A 53 -8.42 2.10 -4.54
CA ARG A 53 -7.20 1.27 -4.60
C ARG A 53 -7.15 0.38 -3.37
N ALA A 54 -7.13 -0.93 -3.60
CA ALA A 54 -7.09 -1.93 -2.53
C ALA A 54 -5.81 -1.80 -1.70
N PHE A 55 -5.96 -2.03 -0.39
CA PHE A 55 -4.84 -2.05 0.55
C PHE A 55 -4.07 -3.36 0.45
N ARG A 56 -2.75 -3.26 0.57
CA ARG A 56 -1.79 -4.36 0.62
C ARG A 56 -1.09 -4.32 1.97
N GLU A 57 -1.59 -5.18 2.85
CA GLU A 57 -1.12 -5.37 4.21
C GLU A 57 0.25 -6.05 4.22
N VAL A 58 1.19 -5.44 4.93
CA VAL A 58 2.46 -6.04 5.33
C VAL A 58 2.52 -6.16 6.86
N ASP A 59 3.50 -6.91 7.36
CA ASP A 59 3.74 -6.96 8.79
C ASP A 59 4.27 -5.61 9.27
N GLU A 60 3.90 -5.19 10.49
CA GLU A 60 4.28 -3.89 11.06
C GLU A 60 5.82 -3.76 11.16
N ASP A 61 6.52 -4.85 11.49
CA ASP A 61 7.99 -4.86 11.58
C ASP A 61 8.69 -4.70 10.21
N ASP A 62 7.98 -4.96 9.11
CA ASP A 62 8.47 -4.84 7.73
C ASP A 62 7.83 -3.66 6.96
N ALA A 63 6.98 -2.87 7.63
CA ALA A 63 6.23 -1.80 7.01
C ALA A 63 7.16 -0.63 6.60
N PRO A 64 7.05 -0.11 5.36
CA PRO A 64 7.72 1.13 5.02
C PRO A 64 7.11 2.30 5.80
N GLU A 65 7.86 3.39 5.93
CA GLU A 65 7.40 4.62 6.57
C GLU A 65 7.59 5.81 5.64
N VAL A 66 6.72 6.81 5.78
CA VAL A 66 6.83 8.10 5.09
C VAL A 66 6.54 9.23 6.05
N ASP A 67 7.32 10.28 5.96
CA ASP A 67 7.05 11.57 6.59
C ASP A 67 7.14 12.68 5.52
N ILE A 68 6.46 13.80 5.76
CA ILE A 68 6.45 14.94 4.83
C ILE A 68 6.77 16.24 5.56
N GLU A 69 7.86 16.87 5.12
CA GLU A 69 8.20 18.24 5.52
C GLU A 69 7.70 19.23 4.46
N VAL A 70 7.10 20.32 4.92
CA VAL A 70 6.60 21.39 4.06
C VAL A 70 7.28 22.70 4.40
N GLN A 71 7.95 23.30 3.41
CA GLN A 71 8.58 24.60 3.55
C GLN A 71 8.09 25.55 2.46
N PRO A 72 7.88 26.85 2.74
CA PRO A 72 7.65 27.82 1.68
C PRO A 72 8.88 27.87 0.75
N ASP A 73 8.65 27.92 -0.57
CA ASP A 73 9.74 28.10 -1.55
C ASP A 73 10.36 29.50 -1.42
N ASP A 74 11.65 29.61 -1.77
CA ASP A 74 12.44 30.85 -1.69
C ASP A 74 11.85 32.00 -2.52
N SER A 75 11.13 31.68 -3.61
CA SER A 75 10.48 32.68 -4.48
C SER A 75 9.17 33.22 -3.90
N GLY A 76 8.59 32.53 -2.91
CA GLY A 76 7.26 32.83 -2.37
C GLY A 76 6.10 32.38 -3.25
N ASP A 77 6.38 31.65 -4.33
CA ASP A 77 5.38 31.20 -5.33
C ASP A 77 4.85 29.77 -5.07
N GLY A 78 5.09 29.22 -3.87
CA GLY A 78 4.64 27.89 -3.50
C GLY A 78 5.34 27.32 -2.29
N TRP A 79 5.40 26.00 -2.24
CA TRP A 79 6.05 25.21 -1.20
C TRP A 79 6.95 24.15 -1.82
N ASP A 80 8.10 23.91 -1.19
CA ASP A 80 8.91 22.74 -1.43
C ASP A 80 8.51 21.67 -0.39
N LEU A 81 8.14 20.49 -0.89
CA LEU A 81 7.78 19.32 -0.11
C LEU A 81 8.94 18.34 -0.16
N THR A 82 9.36 17.85 1.01
CA THR A 82 10.41 16.83 1.11
C THR A 82 9.89 15.62 1.85
N LEU A 83 9.91 14.46 1.19
CA LEU A 83 9.56 13.20 1.80
C LEU A 83 10.78 12.55 2.47
N THR A 84 10.62 12.17 3.73
CA THR A 84 11.55 11.26 4.40
C THR A 84 10.97 9.86 4.37
N LEU A 85 11.77 8.87 3.99
CA LEU A 85 11.33 7.50 3.77
C LEU A 85 12.20 6.53 4.57
N ASP A 86 11.58 5.59 5.27
CA ASP A 86 12.23 4.41 5.84
C ASP A 86 11.63 3.15 5.23
N GLY A 87 12.43 2.09 5.07
CA GLY A 87 11.98 0.84 4.45
C GLY A 87 11.49 0.94 2.99
N PHE A 88 11.52 2.12 2.35
CA PHE A 88 10.92 2.36 1.04
C PHE A 88 11.91 2.82 -0.03
N ARG A 89 11.71 2.37 -1.27
CA ARG A 89 12.46 2.79 -2.45
C ARG A 89 11.53 3.13 -3.61
N PHE A 90 11.75 4.31 -4.19
CA PHE A 90 11.07 4.69 -5.43
C PHE A 90 11.45 3.81 -6.62
N SER A 91 10.44 3.50 -7.41
CA SER A 91 10.58 2.77 -8.67
C SER A 91 10.78 3.71 -9.86
N PRO A 92 11.64 3.36 -10.82
CA PRO A 92 11.70 4.01 -12.13
C PRO A 92 10.35 3.95 -12.89
N ALA A 93 10.11 4.89 -13.80
CA ALA A 93 8.85 5.00 -14.55
C ALA A 93 8.44 3.71 -15.28
N ASP A 94 9.39 3.02 -15.91
CA ASP A 94 9.14 1.79 -16.69
C ASP A 94 9.15 0.51 -15.84
N THR A 95 8.94 0.62 -14.52
CA THR A 95 8.91 -0.55 -13.63
C THR A 95 7.67 -1.40 -13.93
N PRO A 96 7.80 -2.74 -14.08
CA PRO A 96 6.65 -3.61 -14.27
C PRO A 96 5.67 -3.52 -13.10
N ALA A 97 4.37 -3.57 -13.40
CA ALA A 97 3.30 -3.52 -12.40
C ALA A 97 3.26 -4.80 -11.54
N ARG A 98 4.08 -4.84 -10.49
CA ARG A 98 4.21 -5.95 -9.55
C ARG A 98 4.62 -5.44 -8.17
N ALA A 99 3.85 -5.80 -7.15
CA ALA A 99 4.24 -5.54 -5.77
C ALA A 99 5.59 -6.19 -5.41
N VAL A 100 6.50 -5.38 -4.88
CA VAL A 100 7.77 -5.77 -4.28
C VAL A 100 7.87 -5.03 -2.94
N ALA A 101 8.18 -5.73 -1.85
CA ALA A 101 8.16 -5.15 -0.51
C ALA A 101 9.05 -3.88 -0.44
N GLY A 102 8.54 -2.84 0.22
CA GLY A 102 9.26 -1.57 0.37
C GLY A 102 9.56 -0.85 -0.95
N ARG A 103 8.73 -1.04 -1.99
CA ARG A 103 8.95 -0.41 -3.29
C ARG A 103 7.67 0.15 -3.90
N GLY A 104 7.82 1.25 -4.62
CA GLY A 104 6.84 1.72 -5.60
C GLY A 104 6.89 3.22 -5.81
N VAL A 105 5.78 3.90 -5.63
CA VAL A 105 5.64 5.35 -5.79
C VAL A 105 4.96 5.98 -4.58
N ALA A 106 5.21 7.26 -4.34
CA ALA A 106 4.40 8.04 -3.41
C ALA A 106 3.38 8.85 -4.22
N ARG A 107 2.14 8.94 -3.76
CA ARG A 107 1.17 9.86 -4.34
C ARG A 107 0.88 10.96 -3.36
N LEU A 108 0.83 12.19 -3.87
CA LEU A 108 0.47 13.36 -3.12
C LEU A 108 -0.99 13.70 -3.35
N PHE A 109 -1.66 14.08 -2.27
CA PHE A 109 -3.03 14.55 -2.24
C PHE A 109 -3.10 15.91 -1.53
N LEU A 110 -3.97 16.79 -2.02
CA LEU A 110 -4.32 18.04 -1.35
C LEU A 110 -5.81 18.00 -1.00
N ASP A 111 -6.13 18.02 0.30
CA ASP A 111 -7.48 17.81 0.83
C ASP A 111 -8.16 16.57 0.21
N GLY A 112 -7.43 15.45 0.16
CA GLY A 112 -7.90 14.18 -0.43
C GLY A 112 -7.91 14.14 -1.96
N ARG A 113 -7.55 15.22 -2.66
CA ARG A 113 -7.51 15.25 -4.13
C ARG A 113 -6.11 14.95 -4.64
N PHE A 114 -5.99 13.96 -5.51
CA PHE A 114 -4.71 13.63 -6.16
C PHE A 114 -4.11 14.84 -6.89
N ILE A 115 -2.83 15.10 -6.62
CA ILE A 115 -2.07 16.18 -7.29
C ILE A 115 -0.87 15.67 -8.09
N ALA A 116 -0.16 14.64 -7.61
CA ALA A 116 1.05 14.15 -8.25
C ALA A 116 1.41 12.72 -7.82
N GLU A 117 2.04 11.98 -8.74
CA GLU A 117 2.78 10.75 -8.44
C GLU A 117 4.28 11.09 -8.42
N LEU A 118 4.97 10.66 -7.36
CA LEU A 118 6.37 10.92 -7.12
C LEU A 118 7.22 9.66 -7.24
N ARG A 119 8.38 9.84 -7.89
CA ARG A 119 9.46 8.84 -8.00
C ARG A 119 10.78 9.38 -7.42
N THR A 120 10.68 10.50 -6.72
CA THR A 120 11.74 11.22 -6.03
C THR A 120 11.15 11.84 -4.77
N PRO A 121 11.94 12.06 -3.71
CA PRO A 121 11.43 12.57 -2.44
C PRO A 121 11.02 14.04 -2.48
N GLU A 122 11.51 14.80 -3.46
CA GLU A 122 11.29 16.24 -3.55
C GLU A 122 10.16 16.57 -4.54
N TYR A 123 9.28 17.49 -4.17
CA TYR A 123 8.23 18.03 -5.03
C TYR A 123 7.95 19.49 -4.76
N ARG A 124 7.84 20.29 -5.84
CA ARG A 124 7.44 21.70 -5.74
C ARG A 124 5.95 21.87 -5.98
N LEU A 125 5.23 22.27 -4.93
CA LEU A 125 3.81 22.59 -4.98
C LEU A 125 3.60 24.06 -5.31
N ALA A 126 3.03 24.35 -6.49
CA ALA A 126 2.75 25.72 -6.90
C ALA A 126 1.63 26.37 -6.07
N ALA A 127 1.82 27.64 -5.66
CA ALA A 127 0.86 28.39 -4.84
C ALA A 127 -0.56 28.40 -5.42
N ARG A 128 -0.70 28.47 -6.75
CA ARG A 128 -2.00 28.45 -7.43
C ARG A 128 -2.84 27.20 -7.19
N LEU A 129 -2.24 26.10 -6.75
CA LEU A 129 -2.92 24.85 -6.45
C LEU A 129 -3.51 24.83 -5.04
N VAL A 130 -3.05 25.72 -4.15
CA VAL A 130 -3.49 25.80 -2.76
C VAL A 130 -4.33 27.07 -2.58
N PRO A 131 -5.65 26.94 -2.42
CA PRO A 131 -6.52 28.08 -2.14
C PRO A 131 -6.12 28.82 -0.87
N ARG A 132 -6.66 30.02 -0.66
CA ARG A 132 -6.45 30.75 0.60
C ARG A 132 -7.01 29.95 1.77
N GLY A 133 -6.22 29.83 2.83
CA GLY A 133 -6.60 29.07 4.04
C GLY A 133 -5.57 28.01 4.40
N THR A 134 -5.94 27.17 5.35
CA THR A 134 -5.15 25.99 5.74
C THR A 134 -5.72 24.76 5.04
N HIS A 135 -4.83 24.00 4.43
CA HIS A 135 -5.11 22.81 3.62
C HIS A 135 -4.20 21.68 4.08
N GLN A 136 -4.62 20.44 3.84
CA GLN A 136 -3.84 19.27 4.21
C GLN A 136 -3.18 18.68 2.97
N VAL A 137 -1.86 18.49 3.02
CA VAL A 137 -1.13 17.68 2.05
C VAL A 137 -0.85 16.32 2.63
N THR A 138 -1.19 15.27 1.89
CA THR A 138 -1.00 13.88 2.31
C THR A 138 -0.09 13.17 1.31
N ALA A 139 0.95 12.51 1.80
CA ALA A 139 1.78 11.60 1.03
C ALA A 139 1.44 10.16 1.40
N ARG A 140 0.96 9.36 0.43
CA ARG A 140 0.61 7.96 0.61
C ARG A 140 1.48 7.06 -0.25
N LEU A 141 1.92 5.92 0.29
CA LEU A 141 2.78 4.97 -0.42
C LEU A 141 1.97 3.92 -1.20
N TYR A 142 2.39 3.68 -2.44
CA TYR A 142 1.78 2.71 -3.35
C TYR A 142 2.83 1.72 -3.84
N ALA A 143 2.42 0.46 -3.96
CA ALA A 143 3.18 -0.57 -4.67
C ALA A 143 3.15 -0.34 -6.19
N ASP A 144 4.08 -0.97 -6.93
CA ASP A 144 4.15 -0.83 -8.39
C ASP A 144 2.92 -1.39 -9.13
N ASP A 145 2.15 -2.31 -8.53
CA ASP A 145 0.86 -2.77 -9.07
C ASP A 145 -0.29 -1.80 -8.77
N GLY A 146 0.01 -0.68 -8.10
CA GLY A 146 -0.91 0.39 -7.74
C GLY A 146 -1.82 0.07 -6.55
N THR A 147 -1.47 -0.93 -5.74
CA THR A 147 -2.10 -1.18 -4.44
C THR A 147 -1.49 -0.25 -3.39
N VAL A 148 -2.27 0.15 -2.38
CA VAL A 148 -1.79 1.02 -1.31
C VAL A 148 -1.02 0.17 -0.31
N TRP A 149 0.19 0.56 0.08
CA TRP A 149 0.87 -0.11 1.19
C TRP A 149 0.12 0.18 2.49
N ALA A 150 -0.12 -0.86 3.28
CA ALA A 150 -0.85 -0.78 4.54
C ALA A 150 -0.16 -1.61 5.64
N ALA A 151 -0.32 -1.15 6.89
CA ALA A 151 0.06 -1.86 8.10
C ALA A 151 -1.07 -1.73 9.13
N ASP A 152 -1.39 -2.81 9.85
CA ASP A 152 -2.56 -2.93 10.74
C ASP A 152 -3.90 -2.51 10.09
N GLY A 153 -4.01 -2.70 8.77
CA GLY A 153 -5.20 -2.33 8.00
C GLY A 153 -5.31 -0.85 7.67
N GLU A 154 -4.33 -0.03 8.06
CA GLU A 154 -4.29 1.41 7.79
C GLU A 154 -3.32 1.70 6.64
N PRO A 155 -3.64 2.66 5.75
CA PRO A 155 -2.72 3.06 4.69
C PRO A 155 -1.47 3.71 5.28
N ILE A 156 -0.32 3.40 4.68
CA ILE A 156 0.95 4.02 5.04
C ILE A 156 1.02 5.39 4.37
N GLU A 157 0.74 6.42 5.17
CA GLU A 157 0.71 7.81 4.74
C GLU A 157 1.11 8.78 5.85
N CYS A 158 1.53 9.99 5.47
CA CYS A 158 1.74 11.10 6.39
C CYS A 158 1.07 12.37 5.85
N THR A 159 0.53 13.19 6.76
CA THR A 159 -0.20 14.41 6.44
C THR A 159 0.42 15.61 7.15
N ALA A 160 0.58 16.71 6.42
CA ALA A 160 1.04 18.00 6.94
C ALA A 160 0.11 19.13 6.52
N ASP A 161 0.08 20.20 7.33
CA ASP A 161 -0.69 21.40 7.03
C ASP A 161 0.11 22.37 6.14
N ILE A 162 -0.58 22.95 5.16
CA ILE A 162 -0.10 24.05 4.32
C ILE A 162 -1.03 25.23 4.51
N THR A 163 -0.48 26.41 4.84
CA THR A 163 -1.28 27.63 4.97
C THR A 163 -0.92 28.63 3.89
N ALA A 164 -1.88 28.91 3.00
CA ALA A 164 -1.76 29.95 2.00
C ALA A 164 -2.42 31.25 2.50
N SER A 165 -1.57 32.22 2.84
CA SER A 165 -2.01 33.60 3.04
C SER A 165 -2.08 34.25 1.67
N GLY A 166 -3.26 34.32 1.05
CA GLY A 166 -3.28 34.74 -0.34
C GLY A 166 -2.71 36.14 -0.53
N THR A 167 -1.91 36.29 -1.58
CA THR A 167 -1.45 37.60 -2.06
C THR A 167 -2.67 38.45 -2.33
N GLU A 168 -2.92 39.42 -1.46
CA GLU A 168 -3.76 40.57 -1.77
C GLU A 168 -3.06 41.25 -2.95
N GLY A 169 -3.48 40.88 -4.17
CA GLY A 169 -2.99 41.53 -5.37
C GLY A 169 -3.27 43.01 -5.20
N ALA A 170 -2.20 43.81 -5.14
CA ALA A 170 -2.28 45.22 -5.39
C ALA A 170 -2.93 45.37 -6.78
N GLY A 171 -4.23 45.66 -6.78
CA GLY A 171 -4.93 46.10 -7.96
C GLY A 171 -4.45 47.51 -8.28
N GLU A 172 -3.88 47.68 -9.46
CA GLU A 172 -3.74 48.95 -10.15
C GLU A 172 -4.36 48.82 -11.54
#